data_AF-A0A9P8MAQ2-F1
#
_entry.id   AF-A0A9P8MAQ2-F1
#
_cell.length_a   1.000
_cell.length_b   1.000
_cell.length_c   1.000
_cell.angle_alpha   90.00
_cell.angle_beta   90.00
_cell.angle_gamma   90.00
#
_symmetry.space_group_name_H-M   'P 1'
#
loop_
_entity.id
_entity.type
_entity.pdbx_description
1 polymer ?
#
loop_
_entity_poly.entity_id
_entity_poly.type
_entity_poly.pdbx_seq_one_letter_code
_entity_poly.pdbx_strand_id
1 'polypeptide(L)'
;MLHPLLVLLSTAALLQVGLATPLSVRDVAAEPGNVTSDSLEDAEAGRNCFCTMEYAPVCAGNKVYSNKCKAMCAGEMEHSLGGCNQSS
;
A
#
# COMPACT_ATOMS: atom_id res chain seq x y z
N MET A 1 43.17 49.41 -11.84
CA MET A 1 43.86 48.10 -11.77
C MET A 1 43.91 47.63 -10.32
N LEU A 2 42.72 47.32 -9.78
CA LEU A 2 42.48 46.81 -8.43
C LEU A 2 42.15 45.33 -8.61
N HIS A 3 43.11 44.45 -8.35
CA HIS A 3 42.98 43.02 -8.63
C HIS A 3 42.15 42.30 -7.55
N PRO A 4 41.33 41.30 -7.93
CA PRO A 4 40.05 40.93 -7.32
C PRO A 4 40.13 39.70 -6.41
N LEU A 5 41.25 39.53 -5.69
CA LEU A 5 41.53 38.31 -4.91
C LEU A 5 41.16 38.37 -3.43
N LEU A 6 40.67 39.51 -2.91
CA LEU A 6 40.38 39.69 -1.47
C LEU A 6 38.90 39.60 -1.09
N VAL A 7 37.98 39.33 -2.03
CA VAL A 7 36.53 39.26 -1.75
C VAL A 7 36.03 37.82 -1.50
N LEU A 8 36.89 36.80 -1.57
CA LEU A 8 36.49 35.39 -1.38
C LEU A 8 36.64 34.85 0.05
N LEU A 9 37.04 35.67 1.03
CA LEU A 9 37.10 35.27 2.45
C LEU A 9 35.85 35.70 3.24
N SER A 10 34.74 35.91 2.53
CA SER A 10 33.43 36.15 3.14
C SER A 10 32.75 34.83 3.51
N THR A 11 32.43 34.68 4.80
CA THR A 11 31.23 34.02 5.35
C THR A 11 31.14 32.52 5.60
N ALA A 12 32.10 31.66 5.26
CA ALA A 12 31.87 30.20 5.40
C ALA A 12 32.16 29.56 6.77
N ALA A 13 32.34 30.33 7.86
CA ALA A 13 32.68 29.75 9.18
C ALA A 13 31.77 30.20 10.34
N LEU A 14 30.57 30.73 10.05
CA LEU A 14 29.55 30.92 11.08
C LEU A 14 28.57 29.75 11.07
N LEU A 15 28.79 28.86 12.03
CA LEU A 15 27.74 28.42 12.94
C LEU A 15 26.46 27.85 12.30
N GLN A 16 26.54 26.62 11.79
CA GLN A 16 25.36 25.74 11.78
C GLN A 16 25.39 24.88 13.03
N VAL A 17 25.02 25.56 14.11
CA VAL A 17 24.34 25.04 15.30
C VAL A 17 23.57 23.77 14.96
N GLY A 18 23.79 22.74 15.77
CA GLY A 18 23.05 21.49 15.71
C GLY A 18 21.56 21.75 15.75
N LEU A 19 20.91 21.57 14.62
CA LEU A 19 19.48 21.35 14.55
C LEU A 19 19.27 19.93 15.05
N ALA A 20 18.92 19.84 16.33
CA ALA A 20 18.21 18.71 16.88
C ALA A 20 17.10 18.34 15.90
N THR A 21 17.31 17.25 15.14
CA THR A 21 16.23 16.68 14.37
C THR A 21 15.20 16.21 15.38
N PRO A 22 13.94 16.65 15.26
CA PRO A 22 12.91 16.23 16.20
C PRO A 22 12.81 14.71 16.13
N LEU A 23 12.74 14.07 17.31
CA LEU A 23 12.19 12.74 17.48
C LEU A 23 10.85 12.71 16.75
N SER A 24 10.84 12.16 15.55
CA SER A 24 9.60 11.88 14.82
C SER A 24 8.98 10.65 15.47
N VAL A 25 8.43 10.82 16.68
CA VAL A 25 7.34 9.95 17.13
C VAL A 25 6.14 10.41 16.34
N ARG A 26 5.85 9.69 15.25
CA ARG A 26 4.61 9.91 14.51
C ARG A 26 3.52 9.29 15.36
N ASP A 27 2.77 10.15 16.04
CA ASP A 27 1.51 9.80 16.66
C ASP A 27 0.66 8.99 15.67
N VAL A 28 0.37 7.74 16.01
CA VAL A 28 -0.53 6.90 15.22
C VAL A 28 -1.94 7.40 15.48
N ALA A 29 -2.42 8.31 14.63
CA ALA A 29 -3.83 8.56 14.53
C ALA A 29 -4.49 7.24 14.11
N ALA A 30 -5.43 6.78 14.94
CA ALA A 30 -6.24 5.61 14.66
C ALA A 30 -7.12 5.88 13.42
N GLU A 31 -6.61 5.52 12.26
CA GLU A 31 -7.38 5.40 11.01
C GLU A 31 -7.95 3.97 10.94
N PRO A 32 -9.26 3.79 10.69
CA PRO A 32 -9.81 2.47 10.49
C PRO A 32 -9.42 1.96 9.10
N GLY A 33 -8.61 0.91 9.04
CA GLY A 33 -8.68 -0.04 7.92
C GLY A 33 -7.53 -0.07 6.91
N ASN A 34 -6.28 0.17 7.30
CA ASN A 34 -5.15 -0.28 6.48
C ASN A 34 -4.12 -1.02 7.33
N VAL A 35 -4.40 -2.30 7.59
CA VAL A 35 -3.38 -3.24 8.06
C VAL A 35 -2.53 -3.57 6.84
N THR A 36 -1.51 -2.76 6.57
CA THR A 36 -0.38 -3.28 5.81
C THR A 36 0.27 -4.31 6.70
N SER A 37 0.04 -5.58 6.41
CA SER A 37 0.74 -6.72 7.00
C SER A 37 2.22 -6.63 6.64
N ASP A 38 2.89 -5.69 7.27
CA ASP A 38 4.33 -5.50 7.23
C ASP A 38 4.93 -6.46 8.24
N SER A 39 5.21 -7.66 7.77
CA SER A 39 6.21 -8.57 8.33
C SER A 39 6.59 -9.51 7.19
N LEU A 40 7.66 -9.11 6.51
CA LEU A 40 8.22 -9.76 5.34
C LEU A 40 8.88 -11.08 5.72
N GLU A 41 8.10 -12.16 5.70
CA GLU A 41 8.59 -13.52 5.46
C GLU A 41 7.45 -14.31 4.78
N ASP A 42 7.76 -14.93 3.64
CA ASP A 42 6.88 -15.72 2.76
C ASP A 42 6.14 -14.96 1.64
N ALA A 43 6.93 -14.55 0.65
CA ALA A 43 6.45 -14.11 -0.65
C ALA A 43 6.25 -15.27 -1.63
N GLU A 44 5.73 -16.44 -1.24
CA GLU A 44 5.25 -17.42 -2.23
C GLU A 44 4.28 -18.52 -1.72
N ALA A 45 3.29 -18.25 -0.87
CA ALA A 45 2.09 -19.09 -0.80
C ALA A 45 0.95 -18.43 -0.01
N GLY A 46 0.03 -17.78 -0.74
CA GLY A 46 -1.26 -17.40 -0.19
C GLY A 46 -1.38 -15.90 0.02
N ARG A 47 -1.98 -15.24 -0.97
CA ARG A 47 -2.70 -13.99 -0.71
C ARG A 47 -3.73 -14.35 0.37
N ASN A 48 -3.48 -14.00 1.63
CA ASN A 48 -4.47 -14.18 2.69
C ASN A 48 -5.71 -13.38 2.31
N CYS A 49 -6.66 -14.07 1.69
CA CYS A 49 -7.89 -13.45 1.22
C CYS A 49 -8.86 -13.37 2.38
N PHE A 50 -8.96 -12.18 2.94
CA PHE A 50 -9.97 -11.86 3.92
C PHE A 50 -11.29 -11.56 3.19
N CYS A 51 -12.08 -12.59 2.97
CA CYS A 51 -13.44 -12.48 2.44
C CYS A 51 -14.47 -12.76 3.52
N THR A 52 -15.59 -12.03 3.47
CA THR A 52 -16.76 -12.34 4.30
C THR A 52 -17.33 -13.73 3.93
N MET A 53 -18.12 -14.29 4.84
CA MET A 53 -18.87 -15.53 4.61
C MET A 53 -20.23 -15.28 3.94
N GLU A 54 -20.47 -14.07 3.45
CA GLU A 54 -21.67 -13.72 2.70
C GLU A 54 -21.79 -14.58 1.44
N TYR A 55 -23.01 -15.04 1.17
CA TYR A 55 -23.33 -15.82 -0.02
C TYR A 55 -24.04 -14.94 -1.06
N ALA A 56 -23.26 -14.52 -2.06
CA ALA A 56 -23.70 -13.72 -3.20
C ALA A 56 -23.01 -14.26 -4.47
N PRO A 57 -23.49 -15.39 -5.03
CA PRO A 57 -22.73 -16.21 -5.95
C PRO A 57 -22.36 -15.46 -7.25
N VAL A 58 -21.18 -15.76 -7.77
CA VAL A 58 -20.69 -15.27 -9.07
C VAL A 58 -20.14 -16.42 -9.91
N CYS A 59 -20.24 -16.31 -11.22
CA CYS A 59 -19.65 -17.24 -12.17
C CYS A 59 -18.41 -16.62 -12.81
N ALA A 60 -17.26 -17.26 -12.70
CA ALA A 60 -16.03 -16.88 -13.40
C ALA A 60 -15.37 -18.12 -14.02
N GLY A 61 -15.03 -18.07 -15.31
CA GLY A 61 -14.38 -19.19 -15.99
C GLY A 61 -15.12 -20.54 -15.89
N ASN A 62 -16.46 -20.53 -15.84
CA ASN A 62 -17.32 -21.71 -15.60
C ASN A 62 -17.27 -22.30 -14.17
N LYS A 63 -16.69 -21.58 -13.21
CA LYS A 63 -16.70 -21.93 -11.79
C LYS A 63 -17.58 -20.95 -11.02
N VAL A 64 -18.41 -21.49 -10.12
CA VAL A 64 -19.19 -20.67 -9.19
C VAL A 64 -18.39 -20.41 -7.92
N TYR A 65 -18.26 -19.15 -7.56
CA TYR A 65 -17.68 -18.70 -6.29
C TYR A 65 -18.78 -18.20 -5.37
N SER A 66 -18.66 -18.44 -4.06
CA SER A 66 -19.71 -18.06 -3.10
C SER A 66 -19.95 -16.55 -3.03
N ASN A 67 -18.93 -15.75 -3.35
CA ASN A 67 -19.05 -14.31 -3.49
C ASN A 67 -17.94 -13.74 -4.40
N LYS A 68 -18.12 -12.48 -4.80
CA LYS A 68 -17.18 -11.70 -5.61
C LYS A 68 -15.76 -11.70 -5.05
N CYS A 69 -15.61 -11.53 -3.73
CA CYS A 69 -14.31 -11.49 -3.08
C CYS A 69 -13.55 -12.82 -3.27
N LYS A 70 -14.24 -13.96 -3.10
CA LYS A 70 -13.62 -15.28 -3.30
C LYS A 70 -13.21 -15.54 -4.76
N ALA A 71 -13.94 -14.98 -5.74
CA ALA A 71 -13.52 -15.05 -7.15
C ALA A 71 -12.24 -14.26 -7.39
N MET A 72 -12.19 -13.01 -6.95
CA MET A 72 -11.00 -12.15 -7.06
C MET A 72 -9.79 -12.74 -6.32
N CYS A 73 -10.03 -13.36 -5.17
CA CYS A 73 -9.02 -14.07 -4.40
C CYS A 73 -8.35 -15.18 -5.22
N ALA A 74 -9.14 -15.91 -6.00
CA ALA A 74 -8.67 -16.95 -6.90
C ALA A 74 -8.03 -16.39 -8.19
N GLY A 75 -7.95 -15.05 -8.33
CA GLY A 75 -7.41 -14.39 -9.52
C GLY A 75 -8.44 -14.15 -10.62
N GLU A 76 -9.71 -14.40 -10.36
CA GLU A 76 -10.79 -14.25 -11.34
C GLU A 76 -11.35 -12.81 -11.30
N MET A 77 -10.85 -11.96 -12.18
CA MET A 77 -11.29 -10.56 -12.27
C MET A 77 -12.56 -10.39 -13.13
N GLU A 78 -12.75 -11.28 -14.10
CA GLU A 78 -13.91 -11.30 -15.00
C GLU A 78 -14.94 -12.31 -14.49
N HIS A 79 -16.09 -11.81 -14.02
CA HIS A 79 -17.14 -12.66 -13.45
C HIS A 79 -18.54 -12.09 -13.70
N SER A 80 -19.54 -12.96 -13.82
CA SER A 80 -20.96 -12.60 -13.93
C SER A 80 -21.69 -12.86 -12.61
N LEU A 81 -22.77 -12.11 -12.35
CA LEU A 81 -23.63 -12.35 -11.18
C LEU A 81 -24.38 -13.68 -11.33
N GLY A 82 -24.59 -14.38 -10.21
CA GLY A 82 -25.29 -15.65 -10.17
C GLY A 82 -24.40 -16.86 -10.47
N GLY A 83 -25.03 -18.03 -10.56
CA GLY A 83 -24.33 -19.27 -10.93
C GLY A 83 -24.05 -19.35 -12.43
N CYS A 84 -23.14 -20.24 -12.82
CA CYS A 84 -22.86 -20.50 -14.22
C CYS A 84 -24.06 -21.12 -14.92
N ASN A 85 -24.29 -20.75 -16.18
CA ASN A 85 -25.44 -21.20 -16.98
C ASN A 85 -26.80 -20.80 -16.41
N GLN A 86 -26.85 -19.81 -15.52
CA GLN A 86 -28.08 -19.09 -15.25
C GLN A 86 -28.26 -18.08 -16.37
N SER A 87 -28.78 -18.57 -17.50
CA SER A 87 -29.33 -17.72 -18.54
C SER A 87 -30.40 -16.86 -17.86
N SER A 88 -30.15 -15.55 -17.74
CA SER A 88 -31.15 -14.59 -17.30
C SER A 88 -32.33 -14.55 -18.28
#